data_AF-A0ABD1DHV4-F1
#
_entry.id   AF-A0ABD1DHV4-F1
#
_cell.length_a   1.000
_cell.length_b   1.000
_cell.length_c   1.000
_cell.angle_alpha   90.00
_cell.angle_beta   90.00
_cell.angle_gamma   90.00
#
_symmetry.space_group_name_H-M   'P 1'
#
loop_
_entity.id
_entity.type
_entity.pdbx_description
1 polymer ?
#
loop_
_entity_poly.entity_id
_entity_poly.type
_entity_poly.pdbx_seq_one_letter_code
_entity_poly.pdbx_strand_id
1 'polypeptide(L)'
;MSALSVHPEEALACLNRFVNPVNMSHCKITSLDPRHFPAHLPITTLNMSHNGKFDFPADGSPFLVQDHLLNYHCEHCGITAIYAKTFAELRRLKTLNLASNQLKTIPGDAFNRNQLHYLMVGGNEIRQINDEMKLETMQHLVMLAASGNVDFKLMELSLDFANLEWIQCKR
;
A
#
# COMPACT_ATOMS: atom_id res chain seq x y z
N MET A 1 -5.35 15.54 -21.98
CA MET A 1 -4.84 14.16 -22.13
C MET A 1 -5.57 13.32 -21.10
N SER A 2 -6.45 12.44 -21.54
CA SER A 2 -7.35 11.65 -20.70
C SER A 2 -6.56 10.74 -19.74
N ALA A 3 -6.98 10.73 -18.47
CA ALA A 3 -6.47 9.80 -17.47
C ALA A 3 -6.89 8.37 -17.86
N LEU A 4 -5.95 7.44 -17.92
CA LEU A 4 -6.25 6.01 -18.04
C LEU A 4 -6.66 5.49 -16.66
N SER A 5 -7.93 5.71 -16.29
CA SER A 5 -8.62 4.73 -15.44
C SER A 5 -8.51 3.41 -16.17
N VAL A 6 -8.08 2.34 -15.50
CA VAL A 6 -7.94 1.01 -16.11
C VAL A 6 -9.16 0.73 -16.99
N HIS A 7 -8.98 0.83 -18.31
CA HIS A 7 -10.04 0.52 -19.25
C HIS A 7 -10.22 -1.01 -19.17
N PRO A 8 -11.47 -1.51 -19.12
CA PRO A 8 -11.73 -2.92 -18.91
C PRO A 8 -10.90 -3.82 -19.83
N GLU A 9 -10.64 -3.43 -21.08
CA GLU A 9 -9.87 -4.25 -22.04
C GLU A 9 -8.39 -4.43 -21.67
N GLU A 10 -7.71 -3.43 -21.09
CA GLU A 10 -6.30 -3.55 -20.65
C GLU A 10 -6.19 -4.34 -19.34
N ALA A 11 -7.14 -4.13 -18.41
CA ALA A 11 -7.29 -4.96 -17.21
C ALA A 11 -7.58 -6.41 -17.58
N LEU A 12 -8.54 -6.63 -18.49
CA LEU A 12 -8.98 -7.94 -18.95
C LEU A 12 -7.85 -8.62 -19.72
N ALA A 13 -7.03 -7.92 -20.51
CA ALA A 13 -5.86 -8.52 -21.14
C ALA A 13 -4.85 -9.04 -20.10
N CYS A 14 -4.66 -8.31 -18.99
CA CYS A 14 -3.80 -8.74 -17.89
C CYS A 14 -4.44 -9.84 -17.01
N LEU A 15 -5.77 -9.80 -16.81
CA LEU A 15 -6.54 -10.73 -15.97
C LEU A 15 -6.91 -12.04 -16.70
N ASN A 16 -7.07 -12.03 -18.04
CA ASN A 16 -7.50 -13.18 -18.86
C ASN A 16 -6.53 -14.36 -18.88
N ARG A 17 -5.40 -14.25 -18.16
CA ARG A 17 -4.46 -15.37 -17.99
C ARG A 17 -4.45 -15.95 -16.57
N PHE A 18 -5.25 -15.44 -15.63
CA PHE A 18 -5.23 -15.86 -14.20
C PHE A 18 -3.80 -16.10 -13.68
N VAL A 19 -2.85 -15.27 -14.10
CA VAL A 19 -1.48 -15.38 -13.62
C VAL A 19 -1.47 -14.72 -12.27
N ASN A 20 -1.11 -15.49 -11.26
CA ASN A 20 -0.85 -14.99 -9.92
C ASN A 20 0.66 -15.11 -9.73
N PRO A 21 1.41 -13.99 -9.72
CA PRO A 21 0.97 -12.61 -9.50
C PRO A 21 0.29 -11.91 -10.70
N VAL A 22 -0.70 -11.06 -10.42
CA VAL A 22 -1.26 -10.11 -11.41
C VAL A 22 -0.30 -8.92 -11.49
N ASN A 23 0.31 -8.72 -12.67
CA ASN A 23 1.25 -7.64 -12.89
C ASN A 23 0.64 -6.58 -13.82
N MET A 24 0.49 -5.37 -13.30
CA MET A 24 -0.01 -4.17 -13.97
C MET A 24 0.98 -2.99 -13.84
N SER A 25 2.27 -3.32 -13.63
CA SER A 25 3.32 -2.32 -13.57
C SER A 25 3.56 -1.67 -14.93
N HIS A 26 3.93 -0.39 -14.93
CA HIS A 26 4.18 0.41 -16.14
C HIS A 26 2.98 0.55 -17.11
N CYS A 27 1.76 0.31 -16.64
CA CYS A 27 0.54 0.40 -17.46
C CYS A 27 -0.06 1.82 -17.54
N LYS A 28 0.62 2.84 -16.98
CA LYS A 28 0.14 4.24 -16.93
C LYS A 28 -1.22 4.39 -16.23
N ILE A 29 -1.49 3.50 -15.27
CA ILE A 29 -2.74 3.48 -14.53
C ILE A 29 -2.82 4.71 -13.63
N THR A 30 -3.98 5.37 -13.62
CA THR A 30 -4.24 6.51 -12.72
C THR A 30 -5.20 6.16 -11.59
N SER A 31 -6.05 5.16 -11.78
CA SER A 31 -6.99 4.67 -10.77
C SER A 31 -7.44 3.24 -11.09
N LEU A 32 -7.90 2.53 -10.06
CA LEU A 32 -8.56 1.23 -10.18
C LEU A 32 -10.07 1.40 -10.00
N ASP A 33 -10.84 0.74 -10.85
CA ASP A 33 -12.29 0.59 -10.67
C ASP A 33 -12.58 -0.80 -10.08
N PRO A 34 -13.06 -0.90 -8.82
CA PRO A 34 -13.34 -2.17 -8.17
C PRO A 34 -14.26 -3.10 -8.97
N ARG A 35 -15.11 -2.57 -9.86
CA ARG A 35 -16.00 -3.39 -10.71
C ARG A 35 -15.25 -4.31 -11.67
N HIS A 36 -14.02 -3.95 -12.04
CA HIS A 36 -13.16 -4.78 -12.90
C HIS A 36 -12.31 -5.78 -12.11
N PHE A 37 -12.35 -5.72 -10.77
CA PHE A 37 -11.65 -6.64 -9.88
C PHE A 37 -12.62 -7.24 -8.86
N PRO A 38 -13.49 -8.17 -9.28
CA PRO A 38 -14.42 -8.83 -8.37
C PRO A 38 -13.68 -9.46 -7.17
N ALA A 39 -14.24 -9.27 -5.97
CA ALA A 39 -13.58 -9.64 -4.71
C ALA A 39 -13.16 -11.12 -4.61
N HIS A 40 -13.91 -12.00 -5.29
CA HIS A 40 -13.73 -13.45 -5.27
C HIS A 40 -12.63 -13.96 -6.20
N LEU A 41 -12.02 -13.10 -7.04
CA LEU A 41 -10.91 -13.53 -7.87
C LEU A 41 -9.75 -13.97 -6.96
N PRO A 42 -9.07 -15.09 -7.25
CA PRO A 42 -8.02 -15.63 -6.40
C PRO A 42 -6.68 -14.88 -6.62
N ILE A 43 -6.72 -13.55 -6.65
CA ILE A 43 -5.54 -12.69 -6.78
C ILE A 43 -4.88 -12.63 -5.41
N THR A 44 -3.71 -13.26 -5.26
CA THR A 44 -2.94 -13.18 -4.01
C THR A 44 -1.85 -12.12 -4.06
N THR A 45 -1.40 -11.74 -5.26
CA THR A 45 -0.39 -10.68 -5.45
C THR A 45 -0.81 -9.77 -6.59
N LEU A 46 -0.80 -8.46 -6.33
CA LEU A 46 -1.06 -7.41 -7.31
C LEU A 46 0.11 -6.43 -7.33
N ASN A 47 0.75 -6.29 -8.49
CA ASN A 47 1.82 -5.34 -8.72
C ASN A 47 1.34 -4.17 -9.59
N MET A 48 1.25 -2.99 -8.98
CA MET A 48 0.86 -1.69 -9.57
C MET A 48 2.04 -0.74 -9.73
N SER A 49 3.28 -1.20 -9.53
CA SER A 49 4.46 -0.34 -9.48
C SER A 49 4.71 0.42 -10.80
N HIS A 50 5.40 1.55 -10.73
CA HIS A 50 5.71 2.40 -11.89
C HIS A 50 4.48 2.92 -12.65
N ASN A 51 3.37 3.13 -11.95
CA ASN A 51 2.22 3.86 -12.43
C ASN A 51 2.26 5.28 -11.85
N GLY A 52 3.20 6.12 -12.30
CA GLY A 52 3.57 7.40 -11.66
C GLY A 52 2.49 8.50 -11.60
N LYS A 53 1.25 8.19 -11.97
CA LYS A 53 0.07 9.06 -11.85
C LYS A 53 -1.08 8.37 -11.12
N PHE A 54 -0.81 7.21 -10.52
CA PHE A 54 -1.79 6.48 -9.73
C PHE A 54 -1.96 7.17 -8.39
N ASP A 55 -3.21 7.34 -8.00
CA ASP A 55 -3.55 7.80 -6.66
C ASP A 55 -4.73 7.02 -6.10
N PHE A 56 -4.81 6.98 -4.77
CA PHE A 56 -5.97 6.42 -4.10
C PHE A 56 -7.16 7.38 -4.16
N PRO A 57 -8.40 6.89 -3.95
CA PRO A 57 -9.58 7.76 -3.91
C PRO A 57 -9.40 8.88 -2.88
N ALA A 58 -9.49 10.13 -3.33
CA ALA A 58 -9.27 11.32 -2.49
C ALA A 58 -10.33 11.52 -1.39
N ASP A 59 -11.48 10.86 -1.52
CA ASP A 59 -12.53 10.80 -0.50
C ASP A 59 -12.22 9.80 0.63
N GLY A 60 -11.09 9.08 0.52
CA GLY A 60 -10.65 8.07 1.46
C GLY A 60 -11.42 6.76 1.38
N SER A 61 -12.24 6.55 0.35
CA SER A 61 -12.90 5.27 0.13
C SER A 61 -11.89 4.14 -0.18
N PRO A 62 -12.24 2.87 0.10
CA PRO A 62 -11.38 1.75 -0.29
C PRO A 62 -11.18 1.72 -1.81
N PHE A 63 -9.94 1.60 -2.27
CA PHE A 63 -9.63 1.59 -3.71
C PHE A 63 -9.94 0.24 -4.37
N LEU A 64 -10.04 -0.83 -3.58
CA LEU A 64 -10.18 -2.19 -4.05
C LEU A 64 -10.80 -3.07 -2.96
N VAL A 65 -11.59 -4.05 -3.37
CA VAL A 65 -12.12 -5.13 -2.52
C VAL A 65 -11.56 -6.45 -3.05
N GLN A 66 -10.79 -7.18 -2.23
CA GLN A 66 -10.21 -8.47 -2.60
C GLN A 66 -10.10 -9.41 -1.40
N ASP A 67 -10.72 -10.58 -1.52
CA ASP A 67 -10.82 -11.56 -0.42
C ASP A 67 -9.53 -12.39 -0.25
N HIS A 68 -8.67 -12.39 -1.26
CA HIS A 68 -7.50 -13.27 -1.33
C HIS A 68 -6.15 -12.52 -1.39
N LEU A 69 -6.16 -11.19 -1.50
CA LEU A 69 -4.93 -10.42 -1.70
C LEU A 69 -4.05 -10.47 -0.45
N LEU A 70 -2.83 -10.97 -0.64
CA LEU A 70 -1.80 -11.07 0.40
C LEU A 70 -0.70 -10.02 0.21
N ASN A 71 -0.37 -9.70 -1.05
CA ASN A 71 0.74 -8.82 -1.39
C ASN A 71 0.27 -7.72 -2.35
N TYR A 72 0.52 -6.46 -1.99
CA TYR A 72 0.27 -5.31 -2.85
C TYR A 72 1.54 -4.49 -3.01
N HIS A 73 1.94 -4.24 -4.25
CA HIS A 73 3.11 -3.43 -4.58
C HIS A 73 2.67 -2.21 -5.40
N CYS A 74 2.97 -1.01 -4.93
CA CYS A 74 2.79 0.23 -5.70
C CYS A 74 4.00 1.15 -5.48
N GLU A 75 5.16 0.67 -5.88
CA GLU A 75 6.39 1.45 -5.84
C GLU A 75 6.40 2.45 -7.00
N HIS A 76 6.98 3.63 -6.83
CA HIS A 76 7.06 4.63 -7.92
C HIS A 76 5.70 4.96 -8.57
N CYS A 77 4.64 5.06 -7.76
CA CYS A 77 3.29 5.40 -8.20
C CYS A 77 2.99 6.92 -8.11
N GLY A 78 3.79 7.67 -7.36
CA GLY A 78 3.58 9.11 -7.14
C GLY A 78 2.53 9.42 -6.08
N ILE A 79 2.20 8.44 -5.23
CA ILE A 79 1.17 8.56 -4.20
C ILE A 79 1.58 9.61 -3.17
N THR A 80 0.68 10.52 -2.84
CA THR A 80 0.93 11.60 -1.88
C THR A 80 0.23 11.40 -0.54
N ALA A 81 -0.86 10.63 -0.51
CA ALA A 81 -1.64 10.36 0.68
C ALA A 81 -2.23 8.94 0.67
N ILE A 82 -2.41 8.40 1.88
CA ILE A 82 -3.29 7.26 2.15
C ILE A 82 -4.25 7.67 3.27
N TYR A 83 -5.39 7.00 3.33
CA TYR A 83 -6.49 7.32 4.24
C TYR A 83 -6.84 6.12 5.12
N ALA A 84 -7.54 6.37 6.22
CA ALA A 84 -7.93 5.35 7.20
C ALA A 84 -8.63 4.11 6.62
N LYS A 85 -9.31 4.25 5.47
CA LYS A 85 -10.03 3.15 4.81
C LYS A 85 -9.42 2.70 3.49
N THR A 86 -8.28 3.25 3.07
CA THR A 86 -7.66 2.92 1.78
C THR A 86 -7.48 1.40 1.62
N PHE A 87 -6.98 0.70 2.64
CA PHE A 87 -6.72 -0.74 2.60
C PHE A 87 -7.74 -1.59 3.36
N ALA A 88 -8.84 -1.00 3.85
CA ALA A 88 -9.74 -1.65 4.81
C ALA A 88 -10.43 -2.92 4.27
N GLU A 89 -10.62 -3.03 2.95
CA GLU A 89 -11.26 -4.19 2.29
C GLU A 89 -10.25 -5.22 1.76
N LEU A 90 -8.97 -5.10 2.11
CA LEU A 90 -7.91 -6.07 1.78
C LEU A 90 -7.58 -6.95 3.00
N ARG A 91 -8.58 -7.61 3.58
CA ARG A 91 -8.52 -8.17 4.95
C ARG A 91 -7.39 -9.17 5.20
N ARG A 92 -6.85 -9.80 4.16
CA ARG A 92 -5.75 -10.76 4.23
C ARG A 92 -4.38 -10.19 3.88
N LEU A 93 -4.28 -8.89 3.60
CA LEU A 93 -3.05 -8.22 3.22
C LEU A 93 -1.98 -8.43 4.29
N LYS A 94 -0.83 -8.98 3.88
CA LYS A 94 0.34 -9.25 4.72
C LYS A 94 1.53 -8.40 4.36
N THR A 95 1.71 -8.13 3.07
CA THR A 95 2.84 -7.38 2.54
C THR A 95 2.34 -6.18 1.75
N LEU A 96 2.82 -4.99 2.13
CA LEU A 96 2.52 -3.75 1.47
C LEU A 96 3.82 -3.03 1.12
N ASN A 97 4.05 -2.83 -0.18
CA ASN A 97 5.15 -2.01 -0.65
C ASN A 97 4.66 -0.69 -1.26
N LEU A 98 4.97 0.42 -0.59
CA LEU A 98 4.72 1.80 -0.99
C LEU A 98 6.02 2.59 -1.08
N ALA A 99 7.16 1.91 -1.26
CA ALA A 99 8.45 2.57 -1.38
C ALA A 99 8.51 3.51 -2.59
N SER A 100 9.35 4.53 -2.51
CA SER A 100 9.58 5.51 -3.58
C SER A 100 8.30 6.20 -4.06
N ASN A 101 7.47 6.64 -3.11
CA ASN A 101 6.35 7.55 -3.35
C ASN A 101 6.63 8.91 -2.67
N GLN A 102 5.60 9.74 -2.49
CA GLN A 102 5.68 11.08 -1.90
C GLN A 102 4.86 11.17 -0.60
N LEU A 103 4.74 10.05 0.13
CA LEU A 103 3.98 9.98 1.36
C LEU A 103 4.67 10.82 2.44
N LYS A 104 3.91 11.69 3.10
CA LYS A 104 4.39 12.46 4.25
C LYS A 104 4.02 11.83 5.58
N THR A 105 2.88 11.15 5.59
CA THR A 105 2.27 10.54 6.76
C THR A 105 1.63 9.21 6.36
N ILE A 106 1.36 8.37 7.34
CA ILE A 106 0.62 7.12 7.19
C ILE A 106 -0.39 7.08 8.34
N PRO A 107 -1.70 7.04 8.10
CA PRO A 107 -2.66 6.90 9.19
C PRO A 107 -2.50 5.54 9.86
N GLY A 108 -2.24 5.49 11.17
CA GLY A 108 -2.05 4.20 11.85
C GLY A 108 -3.27 3.29 11.81
N ASP A 109 -4.47 3.87 11.69
CA ASP A 109 -5.71 3.12 11.57
C ASP A 109 -5.96 2.53 10.18
N ALA A 110 -5.18 2.92 9.16
CA ALA A 110 -5.28 2.41 7.79
C ALA A 110 -5.08 0.88 7.68
N PHE A 111 -4.49 0.26 8.70
CA PHE A 111 -4.15 -1.16 8.72
C PHE A 111 -4.87 -1.97 9.80
N ASN A 112 -5.79 -1.36 10.57
CA ASN A 112 -6.51 -2.03 11.66
C ASN A 112 -7.42 -3.18 11.20
N ARG A 113 -7.71 -3.29 9.90
CA ARG A 113 -8.57 -4.32 9.30
C ARG A 113 -7.77 -5.43 8.61
N ASN A 114 -6.45 -5.35 8.65
CA ASN A 114 -5.54 -6.20 7.89
C ASN A 114 -4.61 -6.96 8.84
N GLN A 115 -4.03 -8.04 8.34
CA GLN A 115 -2.97 -8.78 9.03
C GLN A 115 -1.61 -8.35 8.48
N LEU A 116 -1.32 -7.05 8.46
CA LEU A 116 -0.12 -6.54 7.81
C LEU A 116 1.12 -6.90 8.65
N HIS A 117 2.04 -7.67 8.06
CA HIS A 117 3.29 -8.10 8.68
C HIS A 117 4.50 -7.32 8.18
N TYR A 118 4.50 -6.95 6.89
CA TYR A 118 5.63 -6.33 6.22
C TYR A 118 5.18 -5.03 5.56
N LEU A 119 5.73 -3.90 6.02
CA LEU A 119 5.48 -2.58 5.45
C LEU A 119 6.78 -1.95 4.93
N MET A 120 6.81 -1.65 3.65
CA MET A 120 7.93 -0.96 2.99
C MET A 120 7.48 0.42 2.55
N VAL A 121 8.07 1.45 3.14
CA VAL A 121 7.75 2.88 2.93
C VAL A 121 9.03 3.71 2.76
N GLY A 122 10.13 3.06 2.39
CA GLY A 122 11.40 3.74 2.13
C GLY A 122 11.34 4.69 0.94
N GLY A 123 12.18 5.72 0.93
CA GLY A 123 12.23 6.71 -0.16
C GLY A 123 10.95 7.54 -0.29
N ASN A 124 10.25 7.80 0.81
CA ASN A 124 9.12 8.72 0.89
C ASN A 124 9.55 10.04 1.59
N GLU A 125 8.60 10.88 1.98
CA GLU A 125 8.81 12.15 2.70
C GLU A 125 8.36 12.04 4.17
N ILE A 126 8.37 10.84 4.74
CA ILE A 126 7.90 10.58 6.11
C ILE A 126 8.95 11.06 7.10
N ARG A 127 8.68 12.17 7.79
CA ARG A 127 9.65 12.75 8.74
C ARG A 127 9.64 12.07 10.10
N GLN A 128 8.48 11.58 10.53
CA GLN A 128 8.30 11.10 11.89
C GLN A 128 7.42 9.85 11.90
N ILE A 129 7.83 8.89 12.72
CA ILE A 129 7.03 7.75 13.11
C ILE A 129 6.73 7.93 14.59
N ASN A 130 5.46 7.84 14.98
CA ASN A 130 5.05 8.34 16.30
C ASN A 130 3.68 8.97 16.39
N ASP A 131 3.68 10.29 16.23
CA ASP A 131 2.51 11.12 16.42
C ASP A 131 1.44 10.88 15.34
N GLU A 132 1.88 10.77 14.08
CA GLU A 132 0.99 10.67 12.93
C GLU A 132 0.74 9.21 12.50
N MET A 133 1.73 8.33 12.69
CA MET A 133 1.68 6.95 12.24
C MET A 133 1.04 5.95 13.20
N LYS A 134 0.96 6.29 14.49
CA LYS A 134 0.38 5.42 15.53
C LYS A 134 0.76 3.95 15.35
N LEU A 135 2.06 3.66 15.19
CA LEU A 135 2.52 2.29 14.89
C LEU A 135 2.04 1.27 15.93
N GLU A 136 1.77 1.71 17.17
CA GLU A 136 1.20 0.89 18.23
C GLU A 136 -0.15 0.25 17.87
N THR A 137 -0.89 0.80 16.90
CA THR A 137 -2.14 0.18 16.41
C THR A 137 -1.89 -0.96 15.43
N MET A 138 -0.67 -1.08 14.89
CA MET A 138 -0.31 -2.11 13.91
C MET A 138 0.15 -3.41 14.59
N GLN A 139 -0.79 -4.06 15.30
CA GLN A 139 -0.52 -5.20 16.19
C GLN A 139 0.13 -6.42 15.53
N HIS A 140 0.04 -6.56 14.21
CA HIS A 140 0.61 -7.68 13.45
C HIS A 140 1.92 -7.35 12.73
N LEU A 141 2.39 -6.10 12.82
CA LEU A 141 3.57 -5.66 12.08
C LEU A 141 4.83 -6.33 12.64
N VAL A 142 5.53 -7.06 11.79
CA VAL A 142 6.78 -7.76 12.09
C VAL A 142 7.98 -6.96 11.58
N MET A 143 7.82 -6.29 10.44
CA MET A 143 8.90 -5.56 9.80
C MET A 143 8.44 -4.24 9.19
N LEU A 144 9.24 -3.21 9.45
CA LEU A 144 9.12 -1.90 8.84
C LEU A 144 10.42 -1.49 8.14
N ALA A 145 10.35 -1.23 6.84
CA ALA A 145 11.44 -0.64 6.06
C ALA A 145 11.11 0.81 5.69
N ALA A 146 11.78 1.77 6.34
CA ALA A 146 11.54 3.20 6.18
C ALA A 146 12.82 3.99 5.82
N SER A 147 13.82 3.31 5.25
CA SER A 147 15.10 3.95 4.85
C SER A 147 14.90 4.97 3.72
N GLY A 148 15.74 6.01 3.66
CA GLY A 148 15.65 7.02 2.61
C GLY A 148 14.49 8.01 2.77
N ASN A 149 13.86 8.06 3.93
CA ASN A 149 12.99 9.18 4.31
C ASN A 149 13.84 10.33 4.89
N VAL A 150 13.62 11.55 4.42
CA VAL A 150 14.42 12.73 4.83
C VAL A 150 14.07 13.15 6.25
N ASP A 151 15.08 13.47 7.06
CA ASP A 151 14.95 13.90 8.46
C ASP A 151 14.17 12.92 9.35
N PHE A 152 14.15 11.64 8.97
CA PHE A 152 13.43 10.58 9.66
C PHE A 152 13.85 10.47 11.13
N LYS A 153 12.87 10.60 12.04
CA LYS A 153 13.01 10.40 13.48
C LYS A 153 12.02 9.36 13.99
N LEU A 154 12.52 8.47 14.85
CA LEU A 154 11.70 7.64 15.73
C LEU A 154 11.55 8.45 17.02
N MET A 155 10.34 8.90 17.37
CA MET A 155 10.09 9.48 18.69
C MET A 155 9.54 8.40 19.64
N GLU A 156 9.02 8.74 20.80
CA GLU A 156 8.63 7.85 21.92
C GLU A 156 7.83 6.59 21.51
N LEU A 157 8.54 5.51 21.17
CA LEU A 157 7.95 4.19 20.96
C LEU A 157 7.63 3.66 22.36
N SER A 158 6.35 3.61 22.74
CA SER A 158 5.98 2.84 23.94
C SER A 158 6.46 1.41 23.70
N LEU A 159 7.17 0.84 24.67
CA LEU A 159 7.92 -0.42 24.53
C LEU A 159 7.06 -1.68 24.27
N ASP A 160 5.78 -1.52 23.93
CA ASP A 160 4.78 -2.60 23.84
C ASP A 160 4.49 -3.04 22.39
N PHE A 161 5.51 -3.02 21.53
CA PHE A 161 5.45 -3.65 20.21
C PHE A 161 5.58 -5.17 20.37
N ALA A 162 4.48 -5.86 20.64
CA ALA A 162 4.51 -7.30 20.92
C ALA A 162 5.14 -8.16 19.80
N ASN A 163 5.11 -7.69 18.54
CA ASN A 163 5.49 -8.49 17.37
C ASN A 163 6.52 -7.84 16.43
N LEU A 164 6.95 -6.60 16.67
CA LEU A 164 7.86 -5.90 15.75
C LEU A 164 9.29 -6.40 15.97
N GLU A 165 9.80 -7.16 15.01
CA GLU A 165 11.12 -7.79 15.10
C GLU A 165 12.22 -6.93 14.45
N TRP A 166 11.88 -6.17 13.40
CA TRP A 166 12.87 -5.43 12.63
C TRP A 166 12.39 -4.08 12.11
N ILE A 167 13.21 -3.06 12.34
CA ILE A 167 13.04 -1.72 11.76
C ILE A 167 14.31 -1.37 10.98
N GLN A 168 14.15 -1.05 9.70
CA GLN A 168 15.25 -0.56 8.85
C GLN A 168 15.08 0.91 8.52
N CYS A 169 15.85 1.71 9.23
CA CYS A 169 15.95 3.16 9.03
C CYS A 169 17.43 3.52 8.85
N LYS A 170 17.95 3.35 7.64
CA LYS A 170 19.25 3.92 7.24
C LYS A 170 19.02 5.33 6.69
N ARG A 171 19.90 6.25 7.09
CA ARG A 171 20.04 7.57 6.43
C ARG A 171 20.58 7.39 5.02
#